data_AF-A0A9Q5X2X2-F1
#
_entry.id   AF-A0A9Q5X2X2-F1
#
_cell.length_a   1.000
_cell.length_b   1.000
_cell.length_c   1.000
_cell.angle_alpha   90.00
_cell.angle_beta   90.00
_cell.angle_gamma   90.00
#
_symmetry.space_group_name_H-M   'P 1'
#
loop_
_entity.id
_entity.type
_entity.pdbx_description
1 polymer ?
#
loop_
_entity_poly.entity_id
_entity_poly.type
_entity_poly.pdbx_seq_one_letter_code
_entity_poly.pdbx_strand_id
1 'polypeptide(L)'
;MENAVQKNAELNNAPGNGEDPKAGKSKKNSYTVTIDITKSWKYRLAARSSYYVITLLLLLAWYFAFRGIYKYASFWSIQMGAPLPTLSIFGNPFETNYYLETFFSFWILIYTWQLSTKVKTYQEIKRRWFIFSMMLIGIVAQYLWAFSVPLAKIFIPFLNSKAGEVSLNDKGLEDTILSNFSNIMHLVFAIPVIIIILVLLWLFKIFYEHKKELLDEFGKWEYVFKIPGWMLSFLNDDRQRKLATSLHRFFTEKNPSKLPEPDIFLGPNSATREMAVIQGKSLTLNIMIIGNIGTGKSAALGLPIANQILDYMASMINNFKTLYARKDYHSEDVKGTQVNGLTVIEPSNDFCEKVYKLVLAHKIPESVIFYLDPTNPDTPSINFVRGPVDKVAEMLCSVLTGLSDNGAGNPFFVQSERSHLKQHIYLLKLHDSNFEARFEHLIDMYNDANLVFEMHLKLKERLPNDIESIPDRDERNHFRIMKQVDEWFDLNYVPEISGGRGGGEVVYHTEGKYYGQPKIIDKQETFVRGLRNTLNDISAQPLLRRVLCGPSDFDFEKHVRP
;
A
#
# COMPACT_ATOMS: atom_id res chain seq x y z
N MET A 1 35.91 -20.27 31.29
CA MET A 1 37.36 -20.07 31.37
C MET A 1 37.69 -18.93 30.44
N GLU A 2 37.41 -17.69 30.86
CA GLU A 2 38.30 -16.83 31.65
C GLU A 2 39.47 -16.26 30.85
N ASN A 3 39.39 -14.93 30.66
CA ASN A 3 40.45 -13.94 30.79
C ASN A 3 41.64 -13.93 29.83
N ALA A 4 41.67 -12.88 28.99
CA ALA A 4 42.65 -11.77 29.02
C ALA A 4 42.36 -10.90 27.76
N VAL A 5 42.04 -9.61 27.73
CA VAL A 5 42.34 -8.41 28.56
C VAL A 5 43.83 -8.26 28.88
N GLN A 6 44.58 -7.56 28.01
CA GLN A 6 45.39 -6.38 28.35
C GLN A 6 46.40 -6.01 27.24
N LYS A 7 46.20 -4.80 26.67
CA LYS A 7 47.18 -3.75 26.26
C LYS A 7 46.48 -2.90 25.19
N ASN A 8 45.84 -1.76 25.49
CA ASN A 8 46.36 -0.50 26.07
C ASN A 8 47.79 -0.20 25.58
N ALA A 9 48.14 0.97 25.09
CA ALA A 9 47.48 2.25 24.84
C ALA A 9 48.57 3.10 24.17
N GLU A 10 48.19 4.08 23.36
CA GLU A 10 48.81 5.42 23.26
C GLU A 10 48.11 6.16 22.10
N LEU A 11 47.17 7.07 22.38
CA LEU A 11 47.34 8.44 22.88
C LEU A 11 47.68 9.42 21.75
N ASN A 12 46.69 10.26 21.44
CA ASN A 12 46.74 11.71 21.21
C ASN A 12 45.63 12.09 20.21
N ASN A 13 44.72 13.05 20.41
CA ASN A 13 44.32 13.90 21.52
C ASN A 13 42.92 14.45 21.16
N ALA A 14 42.02 14.48 22.14
CA ALA A 14 40.75 15.24 22.15
C ALA A 14 41.05 16.76 22.35
N PRO A 15 40.11 17.72 22.60
CA PRO A 15 38.64 17.64 22.81
C PRO A 15 37.85 18.78 22.09
N GLY A 16 36.54 18.99 22.16
CA GLY A 16 35.43 18.40 22.90
C GLY A 16 34.13 19.18 22.60
N ASN A 17 32.97 18.62 22.94
CA ASN A 17 31.95 19.23 23.82
C ASN A 17 30.62 18.48 23.75
N GLY A 18 30.21 17.95 24.92
CA GLY A 18 28.82 17.95 25.39
C GLY A 18 27.86 16.89 24.87
N GLU A 19 27.92 15.67 25.40
CA GLU A 19 26.75 14.78 25.44
C GLU A 19 25.89 15.08 26.67
N ASP A 20 24.58 15.23 26.45
CA ASP A 20 23.51 15.11 27.45
C ASP A 20 22.91 13.68 27.34
N PRO A 21 22.98 12.81 28.37
CA PRO A 21 22.70 11.39 28.20
C PRO A 21 21.29 10.99 28.66
N LYS A 22 20.25 11.22 27.83
CA LYS A 22 18.95 10.51 27.96
C LYS A 22 18.23 10.33 26.61
N ALA A 23 18.89 9.67 25.66
CA ALA A 23 18.19 9.07 24.51
C ALA A 23 18.20 7.55 24.66
N GLY A 24 17.10 7.00 25.18
CA GLY A 24 16.88 5.56 25.21
C GLY A 24 17.01 5.00 23.80
N LYS A 25 17.93 4.03 23.64
CA LYS A 25 18.16 3.28 22.40
C LYS A 25 16.86 2.64 21.94
N SER A 26 16.13 3.34 21.07
CA SER A 26 15.15 2.75 20.18
C SER A 26 15.90 1.88 19.19
N LYS A 27 15.97 0.57 19.47
CA LYS A 27 16.32 -0.44 18.47
C LYS A 27 15.23 -0.40 17.38
N LYS A 28 15.40 0.49 16.40
CA LYS A 28 14.69 0.39 15.12
C LYS A 28 15.23 -0.85 14.42
N ASN A 29 14.47 -1.95 14.51
CA ASN A 29 14.67 -3.13 13.68
C ASN A 29 14.51 -2.72 12.21
N SER A 30 15.62 -2.42 11.52
CA SER A 30 15.63 -2.44 10.06
C SER A 30 15.40 -3.90 9.65
N TYR A 31 14.25 -4.20 9.06
CA TYR A 31 13.97 -5.53 8.56
C TYR A 31 14.80 -5.74 7.29
N THR A 32 16.05 -6.17 7.46
CA THR A 32 16.82 -6.80 6.40
C THR A 32 16.22 -8.19 6.19
N VAL A 33 15.12 -8.26 5.44
CA VAL A 33 14.45 -9.53 5.13
C VAL A 33 15.23 -10.19 4.00
N THR A 34 16.26 -10.94 4.38
CA THR A 34 16.85 -11.98 3.55
C THR A 34 16.14 -13.30 3.84
N ILE A 35 16.10 -14.18 2.84
CA ILE A 35 15.60 -15.56 2.80
C ILE A 35 14.27 -15.67 2.05
N ASP A 36 14.22 -16.63 1.12
CA ASP A 36 13.04 -17.21 0.47
C ASP A 36 11.93 -17.50 1.51
N ILE A 37 11.14 -16.46 1.80
CA ILE A 37 10.28 -16.34 2.97
C ILE A 37 9.27 -17.50 3.01
N THR A 38 8.86 -17.98 1.84
CA THR A 38 7.92 -19.10 1.64
C THR A 38 8.42 -20.43 2.23
N LYS A 39 9.75 -20.67 2.24
CA LYS A 39 10.34 -21.92 2.78
C LYS A 39 10.59 -21.88 4.28
N SER A 40 10.67 -20.68 4.86
CA SER A 40 10.89 -20.50 6.31
C SER A 40 9.72 -21.09 7.11
N TRP A 41 10.02 -22.03 8.02
CA TRP A 41 9.02 -22.56 8.95
C TRP A 41 8.38 -21.46 9.80
N LYS A 42 9.15 -20.43 10.20
CA LYS A 42 8.64 -19.27 10.95
C LYS A 42 7.57 -18.51 10.17
N TYR A 43 7.75 -18.34 8.86
CA TYR A 43 6.76 -17.68 8.01
C TYR A 43 5.51 -18.54 7.82
N ARG A 44 5.67 -19.85 7.57
CA ARG A 44 4.54 -20.79 7.46
C ARG A 44 3.71 -20.83 8.75
N LEU A 45 4.37 -20.79 9.91
CA LEU A 45 3.72 -20.71 11.21
C LEU A 45 2.98 -19.37 11.40
N ALA A 46 3.63 -18.25 11.06
CA ALA A 46 3.03 -16.92 11.16
C ALA A 46 1.84 -16.74 10.21
N ALA A 47 1.93 -17.27 8.99
CA ALA A 47 0.88 -17.19 7.97
C ALA A 47 -0.42 -17.92 8.37
N ARG A 48 -0.33 -18.92 9.25
CA ARG A 48 -1.48 -19.67 9.78
C ARG A 48 -1.68 -19.47 11.29
N SER A 49 -1.06 -18.46 11.87
CA SER A 49 -1.10 -18.22 13.32
C SER A 49 -2.54 -17.99 13.84
N SER A 50 -3.36 -17.22 13.12
CA SER A 50 -4.77 -17.03 13.44
C SER A 50 -5.57 -18.33 13.42
N TYR A 51 -5.35 -19.16 12.40
CA TYR A 51 -5.98 -20.48 12.31
C TYR A 51 -5.64 -21.35 13.53
N TYR A 52 -4.37 -21.45 13.92
CA TYR A 52 -3.98 -22.28 15.07
C TYR A 52 -4.54 -21.76 16.40
N VAL A 53 -4.46 -20.45 16.64
CA VAL A 53 -4.99 -19.83 17.85
C VAL A 53 -6.51 -20.02 17.94
N ILE A 54 -7.23 -19.83 16.83
CA ILE A 54 -8.68 -20.02 16.81
C ILE A 54 -9.04 -21.49 16.93
N THR A 55 -8.27 -22.41 16.35
CA THR A 55 -8.45 -23.85 16.55
C THR A 55 -8.32 -24.21 18.04
N LEU A 56 -7.31 -23.66 18.73
CA LEU A 56 -7.12 -23.87 20.15
C LEU A 56 -8.29 -23.32 20.98
N LEU A 57 -8.78 -22.12 20.63
CA LEU A 57 -9.97 -21.53 21.25
C LEU A 57 -11.22 -22.37 20.99
N LEU A 58 -11.36 -22.95 19.79
CA LEU A 58 -12.46 -23.87 19.46
C LEU A 58 -12.41 -25.14 20.30
N LEU A 59 -11.24 -25.73 20.49
CA LEU A 59 -11.08 -26.90 21.38
C LEU A 59 -11.43 -26.54 22.83
N LEU A 60 -11.01 -25.37 23.29
CA LEU A 60 -11.35 -24.86 24.62
C LEU A 60 -12.86 -24.62 24.76
N ALA A 61 -13.48 -23.99 23.76
CA ALA A 61 -14.92 -23.76 23.71
C ALA A 61 -15.70 -25.09 23.73
N TRP A 62 -15.24 -26.09 22.97
CA TRP A 62 -15.85 -27.43 22.99
C TRP A 62 -15.72 -28.09 24.35
N TYR A 63 -14.55 -28.00 24.99
CA TYR A 63 -14.38 -28.49 26.35
C TYR A 63 -15.41 -27.88 27.31
N PHE A 64 -15.60 -26.56 27.28
CA PHE A 64 -16.61 -25.90 28.11
C PHE A 64 -18.05 -26.26 27.74
N ALA A 65 -18.36 -26.44 26.45
CA ALA A 65 -19.68 -26.91 26.01
C ALA A 65 -19.98 -28.32 26.53
N PHE A 66 -19.07 -29.27 26.31
CA PHE A 66 -19.22 -30.65 26.79
C PHE A 66 -19.25 -30.73 28.31
N ARG A 67 -18.44 -29.91 29.00
CA ARG A 67 -18.45 -29.83 30.46
C ARG A 67 -19.80 -29.36 30.99
N GLY A 68 -20.42 -28.37 30.36
CA GLY A 68 -21.78 -27.92 30.72
C GLY A 68 -22.81 -29.03 30.54
N ILE A 69 -22.79 -29.71 29.38
CA ILE A 69 -23.70 -30.84 29.07
C ILE A 69 -23.52 -31.95 30.10
N TYR A 70 -22.27 -32.36 30.36
CA TYR A 70 -21.95 -33.41 31.29
C TYR A 70 -22.44 -33.10 32.70
N LYS A 71 -22.15 -31.91 33.21
CA LYS A 71 -22.57 -31.50 34.55
C LYS A 71 -24.08 -31.45 34.66
N TYR A 72 -24.76 -30.90 33.65
CA TYR A 72 -26.21 -30.86 33.62
C TYR A 72 -26.85 -32.27 33.56
N ALA A 73 -26.33 -33.16 32.71
CA ALA A 73 -26.77 -34.55 32.63
C ALA A 73 -26.52 -35.33 33.94
N SER A 74 -25.42 -35.02 34.64
CA SER A 74 -25.09 -35.61 35.94
C SER A 74 -26.16 -35.26 36.98
N PHE A 75 -26.67 -34.02 36.99
CA PHE A 75 -27.77 -33.65 37.90
C PHE A 75 -29.04 -34.45 37.64
N TRP A 76 -29.44 -34.61 36.38
CA TRP A 76 -30.60 -35.44 36.04
C TRP A 76 -30.40 -36.91 36.41
N SER A 77 -29.18 -37.43 36.24
CA SER A 77 -28.84 -38.79 36.64
C SER A 77 -29.02 -39.00 38.15
N ILE A 78 -28.56 -38.04 38.96
CA ILE A 78 -28.71 -38.08 40.43
C ILE A 78 -30.18 -37.99 40.82
N GLN A 79 -30.94 -37.10 40.19
CA GLN A 79 -32.36 -36.93 40.47
C GLN A 79 -33.16 -38.22 40.15
N MET A 80 -32.73 -38.99 39.16
CA MET A 80 -33.29 -40.30 38.80
C MET A 80 -32.75 -41.47 39.65
N GLY A 81 -31.91 -41.20 40.66
CA GLY A 81 -31.36 -42.21 41.56
C GLY A 81 -30.12 -42.96 41.04
N ALA A 82 -29.50 -42.50 39.94
CA ALA A 82 -28.25 -43.07 39.44
C ALA A 82 -27.03 -42.47 40.18
N PRO A 83 -25.96 -43.25 40.38
CA PRO A 83 -24.75 -42.76 41.02
C PRO A 83 -24.10 -41.64 40.20
N LEU A 84 -23.48 -40.69 40.90
CA LEU A 84 -22.84 -39.53 40.27
C LEU A 84 -21.72 -40.01 39.33
N PRO A 85 -21.84 -39.83 38.01
CA PRO A 85 -20.71 -40.10 37.14
C PRO A 85 -19.62 -39.09 37.52
N THR A 86 -18.44 -39.55 37.93
CA THR A 86 -17.29 -38.70 38.28
C THR A 86 -16.19 -38.83 37.24
N LEU A 87 -16.30 -38.08 36.15
CA LEU A 87 -15.19 -37.85 35.24
C LEU A 87 -14.33 -36.70 35.79
N SER A 88 -13.12 -37.02 36.23
CA SER A 88 -12.19 -36.05 36.83
C SER A 88 -11.93 -34.82 35.94
N ILE A 89 -11.94 -35.02 34.62
CA ILE A 89 -11.70 -33.99 33.60
C ILE A 89 -12.78 -32.90 33.58
N PHE A 90 -14.03 -33.23 33.95
CA PHE A 90 -15.14 -32.27 34.00
C PHE A 90 -15.39 -31.71 35.39
N GLY A 91 -14.77 -32.29 36.43
CA GLY A 91 -14.86 -31.88 37.81
C GLY A 91 -16.23 -32.17 38.44
N ASN A 92 -16.32 -31.93 39.75
CA ASN A 92 -17.53 -32.18 40.51
C ASN A 92 -18.63 -31.14 40.16
N PRO A 93 -19.83 -31.57 39.72
CA PRO A 93 -20.95 -30.67 39.37
C PRO A 93 -21.43 -29.77 40.52
N PHE A 94 -21.16 -30.16 41.77
CA PHE A 94 -21.60 -29.45 42.97
C PHE A 94 -20.56 -28.47 43.49
N GLU A 95 -19.28 -28.85 43.53
CA GLU A 95 -18.23 -28.07 44.21
C GLU A 95 -17.68 -26.91 43.38
N THR A 96 -17.93 -26.90 42.07
CA THR A 96 -17.45 -25.80 41.22
C THR A 96 -18.25 -24.51 41.42
N ASN A 97 -17.56 -23.36 41.40
CA ASN A 97 -18.22 -22.06 41.42
C ASN A 97 -18.95 -21.82 40.08
N TYR A 98 -20.24 -22.13 40.08
CA TYR A 98 -21.09 -22.15 38.90
C TYR A 98 -21.26 -20.78 38.25
N TYR A 99 -21.26 -19.67 39.01
CA TYR A 99 -21.34 -18.32 38.43
C TYR A 99 -20.08 -17.94 37.64
N LEU A 100 -18.90 -18.12 38.25
CA LEU A 100 -17.63 -17.79 37.59
C LEU A 100 -17.42 -18.66 36.35
N GLU A 101 -17.63 -19.97 36.47
CA GLU A 101 -17.44 -20.88 35.35
C GLU A 101 -18.40 -20.60 34.21
N THR A 102 -19.68 -20.33 34.50
CA THR A 102 -20.67 -19.99 33.46
C THR A 102 -20.31 -18.69 32.75
N PHE A 103 -19.88 -17.66 33.50
CA PHE A 103 -19.44 -16.39 32.91
C PHE A 103 -18.26 -16.57 31.95
N PHE A 104 -17.20 -17.27 32.38
CA PHE A 104 -16.04 -17.54 31.53
C PHE A 104 -16.39 -18.44 30.34
N SER A 105 -17.26 -19.44 30.55
CA SER A 105 -17.71 -20.33 29.48
C SER A 105 -18.47 -19.55 28.39
N PHE A 106 -19.39 -18.67 28.78
CA PHE A 106 -20.12 -17.82 27.84
C PHE A 106 -19.16 -16.92 27.06
N TRP A 107 -18.21 -16.30 27.77
CA TRP A 107 -17.21 -15.44 27.15
C TRP A 107 -16.39 -16.21 26.10
N ILE A 108 -15.85 -17.38 26.47
CA ILE A 108 -15.08 -18.22 25.55
C ILE A 108 -15.94 -18.68 24.38
N LEU A 109 -17.15 -19.20 24.60
CA LEU A 109 -18.04 -19.70 23.54
C LEU A 109 -18.38 -18.59 22.53
N ILE A 110 -18.84 -17.44 23.01
CA ILE A 110 -19.28 -16.31 22.16
C ILE A 110 -18.10 -15.75 21.37
N TYR A 111 -16.99 -15.40 22.04
CA TYR A 111 -15.85 -14.81 21.35
C TYR A 111 -15.17 -15.79 20.40
N THR A 112 -15.14 -17.09 20.72
CA THR A 112 -14.58 -18.09 19.82
C THR A 112 -15.40 -18.19 18.53
N TRP A 113 -16.74 -18.18 18.63
CA TRP A 113 -17.60 -18.11 17.46
C TRP A 113 -17.32 -16.85 16.64
N GLN A 114 -17.35 -15.68 17.28
CA GLN A 114 -17.10 -14.40 16.61
C GLN A 114 -15.76 -14.38 15.88
N LEU A 115 -14.67 -14.75 16.56
CA LEU A 115 -13.33 -14.79 15.99
C LEU A 115 -13.20 -15.83 14.87
N SER A 116 -13.92 -16.95 14.93
CA SER A 116 -13.89 -17.95 13.86
C SER A 116 -14.36 -17.38 12.52
N THR A 117 -15.25 -16.39 12.53
CA THR A 117 -15.74 -15.75 11.29
C THR A 117 -14.68 -14.92 10.55
N LYS A 118 -13.55 -14.57 11.20
CA LYS A 118 -12.40 -13.89 10.58
C LYS A 118 -11.48 -14.83 9.79
N VAL A 119 -11.57 -16.14 9.99
CA VAL A 119 -10.64 -17.12 9.40
C VAL A 119 -11.31 -17.80 8.23
N LYS A 120 -10.75 -17.66 7.02
CA LYS A 120 -11.35 -18.16 5.76
C LYS A 120 -11.68 -19.64 5.85
N THR A 121 -10.84 -20.42 6.53
CA THR A 121 -11.04 -21.86 6.75
C THR A 121 -12.33 -22.20 7.50
N TYR A 122 -12.85 -21.31 8.35
CA TYR A 122 -14.10 -21.48 9.11
C TYR A 122 -15.28 -20.70 8.54
N GLN A 123 -15.07 -19.88 7.50
CA GLN A 123 -16.13 -19.14 6.83
C GLN A 123 -17.04 -20.02 5.96
N GLU A 124 -16.65 -21.27 5.67
CA GLU A 124 -17.50 -22.24 4.97
C GLU A 124 -18.84 -22.42 5.71
N ILE A 125 -19.96 -22.36 4.99
CA ILE A 125 -21.30 -22.33 5.59
C ILE A 125 -21.58 -23.51 6.53
N LYS A 126 -21.10 -24.72 6.18
CA LYS A 126 -21.26 -25.92 7.01
C LYS A 126 -20.51 -25.81 8.34
N ARG A 127 -19.29 -25.28 8.31
CA ARG A 127 -18.44 -25.08 9.50
C ARG A 127 -18.97 -23.94 10.37
N ARG A 128 -19.46 -22.86 9.73
CA ARG A 128 -20.13 -21.76 10.44
C ARG A 128 -21.30 -22.29 11.27
N TRP A 129 -22.21 -23.06 10.65
CA TRP A 129 -23.33 -23.67 11.36
C TRP A 129 -22.87 -24.58 12.51
N PHE A 130 -21.88 -25.42 12.27
CA PHE A 130 -21.37 -26.32 13.30
C PHE A 130 -20.83 -25.56 14.52
N ILE A 131 -19.99 -24.55 14.32
CA ILE A 131 -19.41 -23.75 15.41
C ILE A 131 -20.51 -22.93 16.12
N PHE A 132 -21.43 -22.32 15.36
CA PHE A 132 -22.55 -21.56 15.91
C PHE A 132 -23.47 -22.44 16.76
N SER A 133 -23.84 -23.63 16.27
CA SER A 133 -24.67 -24.58 17.01
C SER A 133 -23.98 -25.07 18.28
N MET A 134 -22.67 -25.35 18.22
CA MET A 134 -21.90 -25.74 19.41
C MET A 134 -21.85 -24.63 20.47
N MET A 135 -21.69 -23.39 20.05
CA MET A 135 -21.76 -22.23 20.94
C MET A 135 -23.13 -22.14 21.62
N LEU A 136 -24.22 -22.25 20.86
CA LEU A 136 -25.58 -22.14 21.37
C LEU A 136 -25.92 -23.28 22.33
N ILE A 137 -25.61 -24.52 21.97
CA ILE A 137 -25.80 -25.70 22.83
C ILE A 137 -24.98 -25.56 24.11
N GLY A 138 -23.72 -25.14 24.00
CA GLY A 138 -22.83 -24.93 25.14
C GLY A 138 -23.36 -23.87 26.12
N ILE A 139 -23.85 -22.74 25.60
CA ILE A 139 -24.46 -21.67 26.41
C ILE A 139 -25.71 -22.21 27.14
N VAL A 140 -26.59 -22.91 26.43
CA VAL A 140 -27.79 -23.51 27.03
C VAL A 140 -27.43 -24.50 28.14
N ALA A 141 -26.49 -25.40 27.90
CA ALA A 141 -26.10 -26.41 28.88
C ALA A 141 -25.44 -25.80 30.12
N GLN A 142 -24.57 -24.80 29.93
CA GLN A 142 -23.94 -24.05 31.02
C GLN A 142 -24.97 -23.25 31.84
N TYR A 143 -25.92 -22.60 31.17
CA TYR A 143 -27.03 -21.91 31.83
C TYR A 143 -27.88 -22.85 32.69
N LEU A 144 -28.32 -23.97 32.10
CA LEU A 144 -29.13 -24.98 32.77
C LEU A 144 -28.39 -25.56 33.98
N TRP A 145 -27.10 -25.88 33.83
CA TRP A 145 -26.26 -26.31 34.95
C TRP A 145 -26.21 -25.28 36.07
N ALA A 146 -25.85 -24.03 35.76
CA ALA A 146 -25.74 -22.97 36.78
C ALA A 146 -27.04 -22.73 37.55
N PHE A 147 -28.19 -22.85 36.90
CA PHE A 147 -29.49 -22.69 37.57
C PHE A 147 -29.88 -23.94 38.39
N SER A 148 -29.52 -25.13 37.91
CA SER A 148 -29.79 -26.39 38.60
C SER A 148 -28.99 -26.58 39.89
N VAL A 149 -27.79 -25.99 40.00
CA VAL A 149 -26.92 -26.15 41.19
C VAL A 149 -27.60 -25.59 42.47
N PRO A 150 -28.08 -24.33 42.52
CA PRO A 150 -28.82 -23.81 43.68
C PRO A 150 -30.09 -24.61 44.00
N LEU A 151 -30.82 -25.05 42.98
CA LEU A 151 -32.02 -25.85 43.15
C LEU A 151 -31.70 -27.16 43.89
N ALA A 152 -30.67 -27.87 43.44
CA ALA A 152 -30.26 -29.14 44.02
C ALA A 152 -29.57 -29.01 45.39
N LYS A 153 -28.78 -27.95 45.61
CA LYS A 153 -28.01 -27.79 46.86
C LYS A 153 -28.77 -27.13 48.00
N ILE A 154 -29.65 -26.19 47.67
CA ILE A 154 -30.26 -25.30 48.66
C ILE A 154 -31.76 -25.55 48.70
N PHE A 155 -32.43 -25.44 47.54
CA PHE A 155 -33.89 -25.42 47.49
C PHE A 155 -34.53 -26.78 47.78
N ILE A 156 -34.08 -27.85 47.10
CA ILE A 156 -34.62 -29.21 47.30
C ILE A 156 -34.36 -29.71 48.74
N PRO A 157 -33.15 -29.60 49.33
CA PRO A 157 -32.92 -29.98 50.72
C PRO A 157 -33.75 -29.14 51.70
N PHE A 158 -33.91 -27.83 51.47
CA PHE A 158 -34.77 -26.97 52.28
C PHE A 158 -36.23 -27.44 52.25
N LEU A 159 -36.78 -27.72 51.06
CA LEU A 159 -38.15 -28.21 50.93
C LEU A 159 -38.33 -29.59 51.53
N ASN A 160 -37.38 -30.51 51.38
CA ASN A 160 -37.40 -31.81 52.05
C ASN A 160 -37.41 -31.65 53.58
N SER A 161 -36.63 -30.71 54.12
CA SER A 161 -36.62 -30.46 55.57
C SER A 161 -37.96 -29.91 56.08
N LYS A 162 -38.63 -29.07 55.28
CA LYS A 162 -39.92 -28.48 55.63
C LYS A 162 -41.10 -29.41 55.39
N ALA A 163 -41.03 -30.30 54.40
CA ALA A 163 -42.06 -31.31 54.16
C ALA A 163 -42.29 -32.22 55.37
N GLY A 164 -41.24 -32.55 56.11
CA GLY A 164 -41.34 -33.32 57.36
C GLY A 164 -41.94 -32.57 58.55
N GLU A 165 -42.16 -31.25 58.44
CA GLU A 165 -42.77 -30.41 59.47
C GLU A 165 -44.26 -30.11 59.21
N VAL A 166 -44.80 -30.52 58.05
CA VAL A 166 -46.18 -30.24 57.66
C VAL A 166 -47.12 -31.29 58.26
N SER A 167 -47.85 -30.94 59.32
CA SER A 167 -49.00 -31.71 59.79
C SER A 167 -50.29 -31.12 59.23
N LEU A 168 -51.00 -31.85 58.35
CA LEU A 168 -52.30 -31.43 57.85
C LEU A 168 -53.42 -32.10 58.65
N ASN A 169 -54.55 -31.41 58.81
CA ASN A 169 -55.73 -31.96 59.51
C ASN A 169 -56.35 -33.17 58.76
N ASP A 170 -56.01 -33.38 57.49
CA ASP A 170 -56.45 -34.51 56.67
C ASP A 170 -55.26 -35.40 56.29
N LYS A 171 -55.19 -36.57 56.92
CA LYS A 171 -54.13 -37.57 56.71
C LYS A 171 -54.08 -38.09 55.26
N GLY A 172 -55.22 -38.17 54.57
CA GLY A 172 -55.23 -38.65 53.18
C GLY A 172 -54.56 -37.65 52.23
N LEU A 173 -54.67 -36.36 52.53
CA LEU A 173 -54.08 -35.28 51.76
C LEU A 173 -52.58 -35.15 52.06
N GLU A 174 -52.18 -35.34 53.32
CA GLU A 174 -50.79 -35.42 53.77
C GLU A 174 -50.03 -36.56 53.07
N ASP A 175 -50.59 -37.78 53.10
CA ASP A 175 -49.99 -38.96 52.46
C ASP A 175 -49.87 -38.81 50.93
N THR A 176 -50.85 -38.13 50.30
CA THR A 176 -50.84 -37.88 48.85
C THR A 176 -49.79 -36.84 48.45
N ILE A 177 -49.58 -35.80 49.26
CA ILE A 177 -48.55 -34.78 49.02
C ILE A 177 -47.16 -35.36 49.25
N LEU A 178 -46.98 -36.13 50.32
CA LEU A 178 -45.70 -36.76 50.64
C LEU A 178 -45.30 -37.83 49.61
N SER A 179 -46.26 -38.64 49.15
CA SER A 179 -46.01 -39.66 48.11
C SER A 179 -45.67 -39.06 46.74
N ASN A 180 -46.23 -37.88 46.41
CA ASN A 180 -45.94 -37.18 45.15
C ASN A 180 -44.83 -36.12 45.25
N PHE A 181 -44.24 -35.93 46.43
CA PHE A 181 -43.26 -34.87 46.67
C PHE A 181 -42.05 -34.95 45.72
N SER A 182 -41.59 -36.17 45.42
CA SER A 182 -40.52 -36.40 44.44
C SER A 182 -40.91 -35.88 43.05
N ASN A 183 -42.13 -36.18 42.57
CA ASN A 183 -42.62 -35.71 41.26
C ASN A 183 -42.71 -34.19 41.20
N ILE A 184 -43.11 -33.53 42.29
CA ILE A 184 -43.12 -32.07 42.41
C ILE A 184 -41.69 -31.51 42.31
N MET A 185 -40.71 -32.14 42.96
CA MET A 185 -39.30 -31.72 42.86
C MET A 185 -38.75 -31.88 41.44
N HIS A 186 -39.11 -32.94 40.72
CA HIS A 186 -38.76 -33.12 39.31
C HIS A 186 -39.35 -32.01 38.44
N LEU A 187 -40.61 -31.62 38.68
CA LEU A 187 -41.26 -30.52 37.98
C LEU A 187 -40.53 -29.18 38.22
N VAL A 188 -40.19 -28.88 39.48
CA VAL A 188 -39.41 -27.69 39.84
C VAL A 188 -38.05 -27.69 39.12
N PHE A 189 -37.38 -28.84 39.08
CA PHE A 189 -36.10 -28.99 38.40
C PHE A 189 -36.21 -28.85 36.87
N ALA A 190 -37.38 -29.12 36.29
CA ALA A 190 -37.65 -28.96 34.85
C ALA A 190 -37.99 -27.51 34.45
N ILE A 191 -38.37 -26.62 35.38
CA ILE A 191 -38.74 -25.23 35.07
C ILE A 191 -37.70 -24.51 34.19
N PRO A 192 -36.38 -24.57 34.46
CA PRO A 192 -35.38 -23.90 33.62
C PRO A 192 -35.36 -24.44 32.18
N VAL A 193 -35.62 -25.74 32.01
CA VAL A 193 -35.72 -26.37 30.68
C VAL A 193 -36.93 -25.85 29.95
N ILE A 194 -38.08 -25.80 30.61
CA ILE A 194 -39.32 -25.29 30.03
C ILE A 194 -39.12 -23.85 29.56
N ILE A 195 -38.51 -23.00 30.39
CA ILE A 195 -38.19 -21.60 30.03
C ILE A 195 -37.29 -21.55 28.79
N ILE A 196 -36.22 -22.35 28.76
CA ILE A 196 -35.31 -22.40 27.61
C ILE A 196 -36.03 -22.88 26.35
N ILE A 197 -36.88 -23.89 26.43
CA ILE A 197 -37.69 -24.37 25.29
C ILE A 197 -38.57 -23.25 24.75
N LEU A 198 -39.26 -22.51 25.63
CA LEU A 198 -40.10 -21.37 25.23
C LEU A 198 -39.28 -20.27 24.54
N VAL A 199 -38.09 -19.94 25.06
CA VAL A 199 -37.17 -18.97 24.44
C VAL A 199 -36.68 -19.46 23.08
N LEU A 200 -36.33 -20.75 22.94
CA LEU A 200 -35.89 -21.34 21.68
C LEU A 200 -37.01 -21.39 20.64
N LEU A 201 -38.24 -21.68 21.04
CA LEU A 201 -39.41 -21.60 20.16
C LEU A 201 -39.67 -20.17 19.67
N TRP A 202 -39.53 -19.19 20.57
CA TRP A 202 -39.63 -17.78 20.21
C TRP A 202 -38.52 -17.34 19.24
N LEU A 203 -37.26 -17.73 19.49
CA LEU A 203 -36.15 -17.49 18.57
C LEU A 203 -36.35 -18.18 17.21
N PHE A 204 -36.84 -19.42 17.21
CA PHE A 204 -37.13 -20.17 15.99
C PHE A 204 -38.21 -19.49 15.15
N LYS A 205 -39.25 -18.94 15.78
CA LYS A 205 -40.27 -18.13 15.12
C LYS A 205 -39.65 -16.93 14.40
N ILE A 206 -38.82 -16.13 15.10
CA ILE A 206 -38.13 -14.97 14.52
C ILE A 206 -37.23 -15.38 13.34
N PHE A 207 -36.48 -16.48 13.50
CA PHE A 207 -35.64 -17.01 12.43
C PHE A 207 -36.47 -17.41 11.20
N TYR A 208 -37.64 -18.03 11.39
CA TYR A 208 -38.50 -18.43 10.29
C TYR A 208 -39.11 -17.22 9.56
N GLU A 209 -39.53 -16.19 10.29
CA GLU A 209 -40.08 -14.94 9.74
C GLU A 209 -39.05 -14.20 8.86
N HIS A 210 -37.78 -14.16 9.27
CA HIS A 210 -36.69 -13.45 8.56
C HIS A 210 -35.69 -14.37 7.85
N LYS A 211 -36.09 -15.61 7.53
CA LYS A 211 -35.17 -16.68 7.09
C LYS A 211 -34.24 -16.30 5.95
N LYS A 212 -34.76 -15.65 4.90
CA LYS A 212 -33.95 -15.30 3.71
C LYS A 212 -32.86 -14.28 4.03
N GLU A 213 -33.24 -13.20 4.70
CA GLU A 213 -32.34 -12.11 5.10
C GLU A 213 -31.27 -12.64 6.07
N LEU A 214 -31.69 -13.37 7.11
CA LEU A 214 -30.78 -13.91 8.11
C LEU A 214 -29.79 -14.93 7.54
N LEU A 215 -30.20 -15.77 6.58
CA LEU A 215 -29.27 -16.73 5.95
C LEU A 215 -28.24 -16.06 5.05
N ASP A 216 -28.64 -15.02 4.31
CA ASP A 216 -27.72 -14.25 3.47
C ASP A 216 -26.73 -13.45 4.32
N GLU A 217 -27.23 -12.77 5.37
CA GLU A 217 -26.39 -12.08 6.33
C GLU A 217 -25.47 -13.05 7.07
N PHE A 218 -25.97 -14.20 7.55
CA PHE A 218 -25.15 -15.18 8.27
C PHE A 218 -23.99 -15.74 7.42
N GLY A 219 -24.18 -15.86 6.10
CA GLY A 219 -23.10 -16.28 5.19
C GLY A 219 -22.01 -15.22 5.02
N LYS A 220 -22.39 -13.94 5.01
CA LYS A 220 -21.50 -12.80 4.74
C LYS A 220 -20.96 -12.13 6.00
N TRP A 221 -21.59 -12.38 7.14
CA TRP A 221 -21.27 -11.70 8.38
C TRP A 221 -19.84 -12.04 8.81
N GLU A 222 -19.09 -11.02 9.16
CA GLU A 222 -17.74 -11.13 9.68
C GLU A 222 -17.66 -10.27 10.93
N TYR A 223 -17.09 -10.83 12.00
CA TYR A 223 -16.91 -10.09 13.23
C TYR A 223 -16.03 -8.86 12.99
N VAL A 224 -16.40 -7.73 13.58
CA VAL A 224 -15.63 -6.48 13.48
C VAL A 224 -15.12 -6.11 14.86
N PHE A 225 -13.81 -5.89 14.98
CA PHE A 225 -13.18 -5.56 16.26
C PHE A 225 -13.58 -4.19 16.78
N LYS A 226 -14.51 -4.14 17.74
CA LYS A 226 -14.82 -2.89 18.45
C LYS A 226 -14.03 -2.81 19.74
N ILE A 227 -12.94 -2.04 19.74
CA ILE A 227 -12.21 -1.71 20.97
C ILE A 227 -13.08 -0.75 21.79
N PRO A 228 -13.38 -1.06 23.06
CA PRO A 228 -14.17 -0.17 23.91
C PRO A 228 -13.54 1.23 24.01
N GLY A 229 -14.36 2.28 23.94
CA GLY A 229 -13.89 3.68 23.93
C GLY A 229 -13.01 4.06 25.12
N TRP A 230 -13.31 3.52 26.30
CA TRP A 230 -12.51 3.74 27.51
C TRP A 230 -11.09 3.16 27.41
N MET A 231 -10.88 2.10 26.62
CA MET A 231 -9.54 1.53 26.42
C MET A 231 -8.73 2.39 25.43
N LEU A 232 -9.42 3.02 24.47
CA LEU A 232 -8.81 3.91 23.47
C LEU A 232 -8.29 5.22 24.08
N SER A 233 -8.95 5.75 25.12
CA SER A 233 -8.47 6.97 25.80
C SER A 233 -7.09 6.81 26.45
N PHE A 234 -6.63 5.57 26.67
CA PHE A 234 -5.30 5.27 27.19
C PHE A 234 -4.26 4.97 26.09
N LEU A 235 -4.65 5.05 24.81
CA LEU A 235 -3.80 4.73 23.66
C LEU A 235 -3.63 5.95 22.76
N ASN A 236 -2.38 6.43 22.62
CA ASN A 236 -2.01 7.42 21.61
C ASN A 236 -2.28 6.87 20.18
N ASP A 237 -2.52 7.76 19.21
CA ASP A 237 -2.84 7.41 17.82
C ASP A 237 -1.85 6.43 17.19
N ASP A 238 -0.55 6.60 17.44
CA ASP A 238 0.50 5.66 16.98
C ASP A 238 0.33 4.25 17.54
N ARG A 239 -0.06 4.14 18.82
CA ARG A 239 -0.30 2.83 19.45
C ARG A 239 -1.57 2.20 18.90
N GLN A 240 -2.61 2.99 18.66
CA GLN A 240 -3.83 2.52 18.01
C GLN A 240 -3.53 1.98 16.61
N ARG A 241 -2.75 2.72 15.80
CA ARG A 241 -2.34 2.29 14.46
C ARG A 241 -1.51 1.01 14.50
N LYS A 242 -0.54 0.90 15.42
CA LYS A 242 0.27 -0.32 15.60
C LYS A 242 -0.57 -1.52 15.98
N LEU A 243 -1.53 -1.34 16.89
CA LEU A 243 -2.43 -2.41 17.32
C LEU A 243 -3.36 -2.84 16.18
N ALA A 244 -4.00 -1.90 15.48
CA ALA A 244 -4.82 -2.19 14.30
C ALA A 244 -4.02 -2.92 13.21
N THR A 245 -2.78 -2.50 12.96
CA THR A 245 -1.87 -3.16 12.01
C THR A 245 -1.53 -4.58 12.46
N SER A 246 -1.26 -4.79 13.75
CA SER A 246 -0.95 -6.10 14.31
C SER A 246 -2.14 -7.05 14.23
N LEU A 247 -3.34 -6.58 14.58
CA LEU A 247 -4.58 -7.36 14.49
C LEU A 247 -4.88 -7.72 13.04
N HIS A 248 -4.82 -6.75 12.13
CA HIS A 248 -5.01 -7.00 10.71
C HIS A 248 -4.03 -8.06 10.20
N ARG A 249 -2.72 -7.90 10.47
CA ARG A 249 -1.71 -8.90 10.06
C ARG A 249 -1.93 -10.28 10.65
N PHE A 250 -2.51 -10.38 11.84
CA PHE A 250 -2.81 -11.65 12.48
C PHE A 250 -3.98 -12.37 11.78
N PHE A 251 -5.07 -11.65 11.48
CA PHE A 251 -6.26 -12.22 10.84
C PHE A 251 -6.14 -12.36 9.32
N THR A 252 -5.26 -11.60 8.66
CA THR A 252 -5.00 -11.75 7.23
C THR A 252 -4.23 -13.05 6.97
N GLU A 253 -4.96 -14.10 6.59
CA GLU A 253 -4.38 -15.37 6.14
C GLU A 253 -3.50 -15.11 4.91
N LYS A 254 -2.20 -15.41 5.05
CA LYS A 254 -1.24 -15.33 3.95
C LYS A 254 -1.13 -16.69 3.29
N ASN A 255 -1.10 -16.71 1.95
CA ASN A 255 -0.76 -17.93 1.25
C ASN A 255 0.75 -18.18 1.38
N PRO A 256 1.20 -19.23 2.10
CA PRO A 256 2.63 -19.46 2.33
C PRO A 256 3.40 -19.74 1.03
N SER A 257 2.71 -20.09 -0.05
CA SER A 257 3.29 -20.38 -1.36
C SER A 257 3.51 -19.13 -2.23
N LYS A 258 2.83 -18.02 -1.92
CA LYS A 258 2.89 -16.77 -2.70
C LYS A 258 3.75 -15.75 -1.98
N LEU A 259 4.38 -14.86 -2.76
CA LEU A 259 5.05 -13.70 -2.21
C LEU A 259 3.99 -12.76 -1.60
N PRO A 260 4.33 -12.07 -0.50
CA PRO A 260 3.43 -11.06 0.06
C PRO A 260 3.21 -9.94 -0.97
N GLU A 261 1.96 -9.57 -1.18
CA GLU A 261 1.61 -8.42 -2.02
C GLU A 261 2.02 -7.11 -1.32
N PRO A 262 2.36 -6.06 -2.10
CA PRO A 262 2.78 -4.76 -1.56
C PRO A 262 1.56 -3.96 -1.07
N ASP A 263 0.86 -4.48 -0.06
CA ASP A 263 -0.32 -3.85 0.52
C ASP A 263 0.01 -2.51 1.20
N ILE A 264 -0.81 -1.49 0.99
CA ILE A 264 -0.61 -0.16 1.58
C ILE A 264 -1.59 0.07 2.72
N PHE A 265 -1.04 0.20 3.92
CA PHE A 265 -1.76 0.44 5.17
C PHE A 265 -2.06 1.94 5.36
N LEU A 266 -3.32 2.34 5.19
CA LEU A 266 -3.74 3.74 5.27
C LEU A 266 -3.89 4.21 6.72
N GLY A 267 -4.69 3.49 7.52
CA GLY A 267 -5.00 3.87 8.89
C GLY A 267 -6.16 3.06 9.45
N PRO A 268 -6.40 3.10 10.78
CA PRO A 268 -7.57 2.47 11.37
C PRO A 268 -8.85 3.19 10.91
N ASN A 269 -9.86 2.43 10.53
CA ASN A 269 -11.19 2.94 10.21
C ASN A 269 -11.80 3.63 11.45
N SER A 270 -12.48 4.76 11.28
CA SER A 270 -13.02 5.53 12.40
C SER A 270 -14.12 4.81 13.18
N ALA A 271 -14.95 4.02 12.49
CA ALA A 271 -16.08 3.28 13.07
C ALA A 271 -15.66 1.89 13.57
N THR A 272 -14.89 1.16 12.75
CA THR A 272 -14.54 -0.24 13.03
C THR A 272 -13.18 -0.40 13.70
N ARG A 273 -12.29 0.60 13.64
CA ARG A 273 -10.90 0.57 14.13
C ARG A 273 -10.02 -0.52 13.50
N GLU A 274 -10.55 -1.28 12.54
CA GLU A 274 -9.79 -2.20 11.72
C GLU A 274 -8.93 -1.42 10.72
N MET A 275 -7.79 -2.01 10.35
CA MET A 275 -6.87 -1.34 9.43
C MET A 275 -7.47 -1.26 8.03
N ALA A 276 -7.59 -0.06 7.48
CA ALA A 276 -7.90 0.18 6.08
C ALA A 276 -6.64 -0.05 5.24
N VAL A 277 -6.77 -0.88 4.21
CA VAL A 277 -5.67 -1.36 3.38
C VAL A 277 -6.04 -1.24 1.91
N ILE A 278 -5.13 -0.70 1.11
CA ILE A 278 -5.18 -0.82 -0.35
C ILE A 278 -4.44 -2.10 -0.71
N GLN A 279 -5.12 -3.02 -1.38
CA GLN A 279 -4.51 -4.27 -1.82
C GLN A 279 -3.41 -3.97 -2.85
N GLY A 280 -2.29 -4.70 -2.78
CA GLY A 280 -1.14 -4.46 -3.63
C GLY A 280 -1.47 -4.48 -5.13
N LYS A 281 -2.34 -5.41 -5.57
CA LYS A 281 -2.84 -5.45 -6.95
C LYS A 281 -3.58 -4.19 -7.37
N SER A 282 -4.32 -3.56 -6.45
CA SER A 282 -5.09 -2.35 -6.72
C SER A 282 -4.21 -1.11 -6.91
N LEU A 283 -2.91 -1.16 -6.56
CA LEU A 283 -1.98 -0.05 -6.84
C LEU A 283 -1.84 0.25 -8.33
N THR A 284 -2.15 -0.73 -9.19
CA THR A 284 -2.17 -0.56 -10.65
C THR A 284 -3.34 0.28 -11.17
N LEU A 285 -4.41 0.47 -10.37
CA LEU A 285 -5.61 1.21 -10.77
C LEU A 285 -5.54 2.72 -10.50
N ASN A 286 -4.34 3.23 -10.15
CA ASN A 286 -4.08 4.59 -9.66
C ASN A 286 -4.82 4.95 -8.36
N ILE A 287 -4.30 5.95 -7.64
CA ILE A 287 -4.89 6.45 -6.40
C ILE A 287 -5.10 7.97 -6.54
N MET A 288 -6.31 8.43 -6.26
CA MET A 288 -6.64 9.86 -6.20
C MET A 288 -6.92 10.28 -4.75
N ILE A 289 -6.15 11.25 -4.25
CA ILE A 289 -6.31 11.81 -2.89
C ILE A 289 -6.73 13.28 -3.02
N ILE A 290 -7.94 13.59 -2.58
CA ILE A 290 -8.54 14.93 -2.67
C ILE A 290 -8.66 15.54 -1.27
N GLY A 291 -8.34 16.83 -1.14
CA GLY A 291 -8.55 17.58 0.10
C GLY A 291 -8.00 18.99 0.03
N ASN A 292 -8.49 19.88 0.91
CA ASN A 292 -8.04 21.27 0.98
C ASN A 292 -6.59 21.40 1.45
N ILE A 293 -6.01 22.60 1.32
CA ILE A 293 -4.70 22.91 1.89
C ILE A 293 -4.78 22.75 3.43
N GLY A 294 -3.75 22.17 4.04
CA GLY A 294 -3.68 21.96 5.49
C GLY A 294 -4.39 20.70 6.01
N THR A 295 -5.11 19.93 5.18
CA THR A 295 -5.79 18.69 5.63
C THR A 295 -4.87 17.49 5.83
N GLY A 296 -3.56 17.67 5.66
CA GLY A 296 -2.58 16.61 5.89
C GLY A 296 -2.39 15.61 4.74
N LYS A 297 -2.78 15.93 3.50
CA LYS A 297 -2.59 15.05 2.32
C LYS A 297 -1.17 14.48 2.23
N SER A 298 -0.15 15.34 2.30
CA SER A 298 1.25 14.91 2.20
C SER A 298 1.74 14.27 3.51
N ALA A 299 1.47 14.90 4.65
CA ALA A 299 2.02 14.47 5.94
C ALA A 299 1.35 13.21 6.53
N ALA A 300 0.02 13.16 6.52
CA ALA A 300 -0.75 12.08 7.14
C ALA A 300 -0.95 10.87 6.21
N LEU A 301 -0.93 11.08 4.89
CA LEU A 301 -1.18 10.02 3.90
C LEU A 301 0.02 9.79 2.97
N GLY A 302 0.51 10.83 2.30
CA GLY A 302 1.61 10.73 1.33
C GLY A 302 2.89 10.13 1.90
N LEU A 303 3.38 10.65 3.03
CA LEU A 303 4.62 10.17 3.66
C LEU A 303 4.52 8.72 4.16
N PRO A 304 3.44 8.31 4.87
CA PRO A 304 3.26 6.91 5.21
C PRO A 304 3.15 5.97 4.02
N ILE A 305 2.53 6.41 2.92
CA ILE A 305 2.46 5.62 1.68
C ILE A 305 3.87 5.48 1.08
N ALA A 306 4.57 6.60 0.87
CA ALA A 306 5.93 6.61 0.33
C ALA A 306 6.88 5.73 1.16
N ASN A 307 6.82 5.82 2.50
CA ASN A 307 7.65 4.99 3.36
C ASN A 307 7.39 3.48 3.16
N GLN A 308 6.12 3.08 3.02
CA GLN A 308 5.76 1.68 2.78
C GLN A 308 6.20 1.20 1.39
N ILE A 309 6.07 2.06 0.36
CA ILE A 309 6.57 1.77 -0.99
C ILE A 309 8.09 1.58 -0.95
N LEU A 310 8.82 2.42 -0.22
CA LEU A 310 10.27 2.30 -0.05
C LEU A 310 10.66 1.02 0.72
N ASP A 311 9.89 0.62 1.75
CA ASP A 311 10.08 -0.68 2.42
C ASP A 311 9.98 -1.84 1.41
N TYR A 312 8.97 -1.82 0.53
CA TYR A 312 8.80 -2.85 -0.52
C TYR A 312 9.90 -2.80 -1.57
N MET A 313 10.32 -1.61 -1.99
CA MET A 313 11.39 -1.43 -2.95
C MET A 313 12.74 -1.91 -2.39
N ALA A 314 13.07 -1.57 -1.15
CA ALA A 314 14.27 -2.06 -0.47
C ALA A 314 14.24 -3.59 -0.32
N SER A 315 13.08 -4.17 -0.04
CA SER A 315 12.90 -5.64 -0.01
C SER A 315 13.14 -6.26 -1.39
N MET A 316 12.62 -5.66 -2.47
CA MET A 316 12.85 -6.11 -3.85
C MET A 316 14.33 -6.07 -4.22
N ILE A 317 15.02 -4.95 -3.95
CA ILE A 317 16.45 -4.78 -4.23
C ILE A 317 17.27 -5.87 -3.52
N ASN A 318 17.05 -6.04 -2.22
CA ASN A 318 17.80 -7.02 -1.41
C ASN A 318 17.56 -8.47 -1.84
N ASN A 319 16.37 -8.78 -2.36
CA ASN A 319 15.98 -10.13 -2.74
C ASN A 319 16.06 -10.41 -4.24
N PHE A 320 16.45 -9.43 -5.06
CA PHE A 320 16.38 -9.49 -6.52
C PHE A 320 17.06 -10.74 -7.10
N LYS A 321 18.29 -11.03 -6.67
CA LYS A 321 19.05 -12.21 -7.16
C LYS A 321 18.28 -13.53 -6.94
N THR A 322 17.65 -13.66 -5.77
CA THR A 322 16.88 -14.86 -5.41
C THR A 322 15.57 -14.93 -6.18
N LEU A 323 14.88 -13.79 -6.32
CA LEU A 323 13.63 -13.70 -7.07
C LEU A 323 13.85 -14.01 -8.55
N TYR A 324 14.88 -13.43 -9.15
CA TYR A 324 15.24 -13.59 -10.56
C TYR A 324 15.66 -15.04 -10.90
N ALA A 325 16.27 -15.75 -9.96
CA ALA A 325 16.63 -17.16 -10.15
C ALA A 325 15.43 -18.12 -10.19
N ARG A 326 14.22 -17.66 -9.85
CA ARG A 326 13.01 -18.49 -9.92
C ARG A 326 12.58 -18.74 -11.37
N LYS A 327 12.12 -19.95 -11.67
CA LYS A 327 11.60 -20.32 -12.99
C LYS A 327 10.36 -19.49 -13.39
N ASP A 328 9.56 -19.09 -12.40
CA ASP A 328 8.32 -18.34 -12.58
C ASP A 328 8.51 -16.82 -12.41
N TYR A 329 9.75 -16.30 -12.44
CA TYR A 329 10.03 -14.89 -12.21
C TYR A 329 9.19 -13.97 -13.10
N HIS A 330 9.10 -14.27 -14.40
CA HIS A 330 8.35 -13.45 -15.36
C HIS A 330 6.82 -13.54 -15.24
N SER A 331 6.28 -14.33 -14.29
CA SER A 331 4.84 -14.37 -14.04
C SER A 331 4.33 -13.12 -13.32
N GLU A 332 3.05 -12.80 -13.51
CA GLU A 332 2.37 -11.70 -12.80
C GLU A 332 2.41 -11.90 -11.27
N ASP A 333 2.32 -13.15 -10.81
CA ASP A 333 2.37 -13.51 -9.39
C ASP A 333 3.74 -13.20 -8.74
N VAL A 334 4.84 -13.12 -9.52
CA VAL A 334 6.19 -12.84 -9.02
C VAL A 334 6.69 -11.45 -9.44
N LYS A 335 6.91 -11.19 -10.74
CA LYS A 335 7.39 -9.88 -11.22
C LYS A 335 6.35 -8.79 -10.94
N GLY A 336 5.07 -9.08 -11.18
CA GLY A 336 3.98 -8.10 -11.04
C GLY A 336 3.70 -7.65 -9.61
N THR A 337 4.17 -8.40 -8.61
CA THR A 337 4.01 -8.05 -7.18
C THR A 337 5.19 -7.26 -6.62
N GLN A 338 6.23 -6.98 -7.41
CA GLN A 338 7.40 -6.23 -6.97
C GLN A 338 7.26 -4.72 -7.23
N VAL A 339 7.77 -3.92 -6.30
CA VAL A 339 7.93 -2.48 -6.46
C VAL A 339 9.35 -2.21 -6.93
N ASN A 340 9.51 -1.64 -8.13
CA ASN A 340 10.82 -1.43 -8.78
C ASN A 340 11.28 0.04 -8.79
N GLY A 341 10.42 0.99 -8.44
CA GLY A 341 10.74 2.41 -8.47
C GLY A 341 9.69 3.28 -7.79
N LEU A 342 10.07 4.54 -7.52
CA LEU A 342 9.18 5.59 -7.02
C LEU A 342 9.62 6.92 -7.62
N THR A 343 8.71 7.57 -8.34
CA THR A 343 8.89 8.94 -8.83
C THR A 343 8.00 9.87 -8.01
N VAL A 344 8.58 10.94 -7.47
CA VAL A 344 7.86 11.95 -6.68
C VAL A 344 8.02 13.30 -7.35
N ILE A 345 6.89 13.96 -7.62
CA ILE A 345 6.83 15.28 -8.25
C ILE A 345 5.97 16.15 -7.35
N GLU A 346 6.56 17.21 -6.79
CA GLU A 346 5.88 18.14 -5.89
C GLU A 346 6.50 19.55 -6.03
N PRO A 347 5.69 20.63 -6.12
CA PRO A 347 6.19 21.96 -6.46
C PRO A 347 6.94 22.71 -5.35
N SER A 348 6.71 22.41 -4.06
CA SER A 348 7.26 23.17 -2.93
C SER A 348 8.52 22.58 -2.29
N ASN A 349 9.04 21.47 -2.83
CA ASN A 349 10.17 20.68 -2.32
C ASN A 349 9.99 20.07 -0.91
N ASP A 350 9.08 20.56 -0.06
CA ASP A 350 8.88 20.06 1.31
C ASP A 350 8.57 18.56 1.34
N PHE A 351 7.76 18.07 0.40
CA PHE A 351 7.46 16.65 0.32
C PHE A 351 8.60 15.85 -0.29
N CYS A 352 9.19 16.36 -1.39
CA CYS A 352 10.31 15.71 -2.08
C CYS A 352 11.51 15.53 -1.16
N GLU A 353 11.90 16.55 -0.39
CA GLU A 353 13.01 16.50 0.56
C GLU A 353 12.76 15.45 1.66
N LYS A 354 11.53 15.39 2.19
CA LYS A 354 11.16 14.37 3.19
C LYS A 354 11.22 12.96 2.62
N VAL A 355 10.74 12.76 1.39
CA VAL A 355 10.86 11.46 0.72
C VAL A 355 12.33 11.12 0.44
N TYR A 356 13.13 12.07 -0.02
CA TYR A 356 14.58 11.87 -0.23
C TYR A 356 15.28 11.43 1.07
N LYS A 357 15.01 12.10 2.19
CA LYS A 357 15.49 11.69 3.52
C LYS A 357 15.03 10.28 3.90
N LEU A 358 13.80 9.89 3.56
CA LEU A 358 13.32 8.51 3.76
C LEU A 358 14.11 7.52 2.90
N VAL A 359 14.35 7.81 1.62
CA VAL A 359 15.13 6.96 0.70
C VAL A 359 16.53 6.69 1.29
N LEU A 360 17.21 7.73 1.76
CA LEU A 360 18.51 7.61 2.42
C LEU A 360 18.41 6.78 3.72
N ALA A 361 17.36 6.98 4.51
CA ALA A 361 17.12 6.19 5.74
C ALA A 361 16.87 4.70 5.45
N HIS A 362 16.33 4.37 4.28
CA HIS A 362 16.17 3.00 3.78
C HIS A 362 17.48 2.39 3.23
N LYS A 363 18.58 3.16 3.24
CA LYS A 363 19.91 2.75 2.73
C LYS A 363 19.90 2.37 1.25
N ILE A 364 19.02 2.99 0.47
CA ILE A 364 19.06 2.89 -0.98
C ILE A 364 20.30 3.68 -1.46
N PRO A 365 21.17 3.11 -2.30
CA PRO A 365 22.40 3.78 -2.72
C PRO A 365 22.13 5.10 -3.43
N GLU A 366 22.85 6.17 -3.09
CA GLU A 366 22.71 7.48 -3.75
C GLU A 366 22.93 7.43 -5.26
N SER A 367 23.77 6.50 -5.73
CA SER A 367 24.05 6.28 -7.16
C SER A 367 22.82 5.85 -7.98
N VAL A 368 21.75 5.40 -7.34
CA VAL A 368 20.49 5.04 -8.02
C VAL A 368 19.35 6.03 -7.74
N ILE A 369 19.64 7.11 -7.01
CA ILE A 369 18.66 8.15 -6.69
C ILE A 369 18.87 9.32 -7.65
N PHE A 370 17.79 9.73 -8.29
CA PHE A 370 17.77 10.95 -9.09
C PHE A 370 16.93 12.00 -8.38
N TYR A 371 17.59 12.98 -7.77
CA TYR A 371 16.94 14.05 -7.01
C TYR A 371 17.25 15.40 -7.62
N LEU A 372 16.20 16.08 -8.08
CA LEU A 372 16.28 17.40 -8.69
C LEU A 372 15.83 18.45 -7.69
N ASP A 373 16.77 19.29 -7.30
CA ASP A 373 16.52 20.46 -6.47
C ASP A 373 17.16 21.67 -7.18
N PRO A 374 16.36 22.46 -7.90
CA PRO A 374 16.88 23.63 -8.63
C PRO A 374 17.63 24.61 -7.73
N THR A 375 17.37 24.62 -6.41
CA THR A 375 18.05 25.52 -5.46
C THR A 375 19.46 25.05 -5.10
N ASN A 376 19.75 23.74 -5.21
CA ASN A 376 21.07 23.16 -5.01
C ASN A 376 21.97 23.38 -6.24
N PRO A 377 23.14 24.05 -6.12
CA PRO A 377 24.09 24.24 -7.22
C PRO A 377 24.59 22.93 -7.85
N ASP A 378 24.71 21.88 -7.05
CA ASP A 378 25.24 20.57 -7.47
C ASP A 378 24.12 19.59 -7.90
N THR A 379 22.89 20.10 -8.10
CA THR A 379 21.78 19.26 -8.56
C THR A 379 22.10 18.69 -9.95
N PRO A 380 21.78 17.41 -10.20
CA PRO A 380 21.92 16.85 -11.53
C PRO A 380 21.00 17.59 -12.51
N SER A 381 21.43 17.68 -13.77
CA SER A 381 20.60 18.20 -14.85
C SER A 381 19.82 17.07 -15.54
N ILE A 382 18.79 17.45 -16.29
CA ILE A 382 18.10 16.58 -17.23
C ILE A 382 18.32 17.09 -18.65
N ASN A 383 18.86 16.23 -19.52
CA ASN A 383 18.93 16.52 -20.96
C ASN A 383 17.77 15.85 -21.70
N PHE A 384 16.71 16.61 -21.95
CA PHE A 384 15.54 16.18 -22.74
C PHE A 384 15.79 16.19 -24.25
N VAL A 385 16.93 16.71 -24.72
CA VAL A 385 17.37 16.61 -26.11
C VAL A 385 18.11 15.27 -26.36
N ARG A 386 18.40 14.49 -25.30
CA ARG A 386 19.01 13.15 -25.38
C ARG A 386 17.97 12.10 -25.81
N GLY A 387 18.34 11.20 -26.72
CA GLY A 387 17.49 10.11 -27.22
C GLY A 387 17.34 10.09 -28.75
N PRO A 388 16.42 9.30 -29.32
CA PRO A 388 16.14 9.32 -30.77
C PRO A 388 15.59 10.67 -31.26
N VAL A 389 15.98 11.10 -32.47
CA VAL A 389 15.65 12.44 -33.03
C VAL A 389 14.14 12.68 -33.09
N ASP A 390 13.40 11.70 -33.62
CA ASP A 390 11.95 11.74 -33.80
C ASP A 390 11.20 11.85 -32.47
N LYS A 391 11.60 11.05 -31.47
CA LYS A 391 11.00 11.05 -30.13
C LYS A 391 11.24 12.35 -29.39
N VAL A 392 12.47 12.86 -29.45
CA VAL A 392 12.84 14.14 -28.84
C VAL A 392 12.07 15.28 -29.48
N ALA A 393 11.99 15.32 -30.82
CA ALA A 393 11.26 16.37 -31.53
C ALA A 393 9.77 16.41 -31.15
N GLU A 394 9.08 15.26 -31.14
CA GLU A 394 7.66 15.22 -30.77
C GLU A 394 7.42 15.54 -29.29
N MET A 395 8.28 15.05 -28.39
CA MET A 395 8.18 15.32 -26.95
C MET A 395 8.37 16.81 -26.66
N LEU A 396 9.42 17.44 -27.20
CA LEU A 396 9.70 18.86 -26.99
C LEU A 396 8.62 19.75 -27.58
N CYS A 397 8.16 19.46 -28.79
CA CYS A 397 7.03 20.16 -29.39
C CYS A 397 5.78 20.06 -28.49
N SER A 398 5.47 18.88 -27.96
CA SER A 398 4.29 18.69 -27.11
C SER A 398 4.39 19.47 -25.79
N VAL A 399 5.57 19.46 -25.15
CA VAL A 399 5.81 20.19 -23.89
C VAL A 399 5.75 21.70 -24.12
N LEU A 400 6.45 22.22 -25.12
CA LEU A 400 6.52 23.66 -25.37
C LEU A 400 5.19 24.21 -25.90
N THR A 401 4.46 23.46 -26.73
CA THR A 401 3.09 23.85 -27.11
C THR A 401 2.15 23.88 -25.90
N GLY A 402 2.23 22.89 -24.99
CA GLY A 402 1.43 22.89 -23.77
C GLY A 402 1.77 24.02 -22.78
N LEU A 403 3.00 24.54 -22.81
CA LEU A 403 3.40 25.72 -22.03
C LEU A 403 2.93 27.04 -22.68
N SER A 404 2.73 27.04 -24.00
CA SER A 404 2.27 28.21 -24.77
C SER A 404 0.75 28.44 -24.69
N ASP A 405 -0.01 27.58 -24.00
CA ASP A 405 -1.46 27.63 -23.79
C ASP A 405 -1.93 28.79 -22.88
N ASN A 406 -1.42 30.01 -23.13
CA ASN A 406 -2.07 31.25 -22.77
C ASN A 406 -3.30 31.50 -23.68
N GLY A 407 -4.23 30.55 -23.75
CA GLY A 407 -5.66 30.71 -24.07
C GLY A 407 -6.15 31.49 -25.31
N ALA A 408 -5.30 32.02 -26.20
CA ALA A 408 -5.75 32.91 -27.28
C ALA A 408 -4.83 32.99 -28.52
N GLY A 409 -3.91 32.04 -28.71
CA GLY A 409 -3.03 32.02 -29.89
C GLY A 409 -3.77 31.56 -31.15
N ASN A 410 -3.57 32.24 -32.30
CA ASN A 410 -4.13 31.79 -33.57
C ASN A 410 -3.50 30.44 -33.97
N PRO A 411 -4.31 29.39 -34.28
CA PRO A 411 -3.83 28.04 -34.61
C PRO A 411 -2.74 27.97 -35.68
N PHE A 412 -2.72 28.93 -36.60
CA PHE A 412 -1.68 29.06 -37.61
C PHE A 412 -0.28 29.29 -37.02
N PHE A 413 -0.15 30.14 -35.99
CA PHE A 413 1.14 30.39 -35.33
C PHE A 413 1.59 29.18 -34.52
N VAL A 414 0.68 28.53 -33.80
CA VAL A 414 0.99 27.30 -33.04
C VAL A 414 1.54 26.20 -33.96
N GLN A 415 0.92 26.01 -35.13
CA GLN A 415 1.40 25.04 -36.12
C GLN A 415 2.75 25.46 -36.73
N SER A 416 2.95 26.76 -36.97
CA SER A 416 4.20 27.29 -37.52
C SER A 416 5.36 27.15 -36.53
N GLU A 417 5.14 27.51 -35.26
CA GLU A 417 6.08 27.33 -34.14
C GLU A 417 6.46 25.86 -33.96
N ARG A 418 5.46 24.95 -33.98
CA ARG A 418 5.69 23.51 -33.89
C ARG A 418 6.53 22.99 -35.06
N SER A 419 6.20 23.40 -36.29
CA SER A 419 6.94 22.99 -37.49
C SER A 419 8.38 23.49 -37.44
N HIS A 420 8.58 24.76 -37.10
CA HIS A 420 9.89 25.39 -36.99
C HIS A 420 10.75 24.71 -35.90
N LEU A 421 10.19 24.52 -34.70
CA LEU A 421 10.85 23.84 -33.58
C LEU A 421 11.30 22.43 -33.96
N LYS A 422 10.41 21.69 -34.64
CA LYS A 422 10.72 20.35 -35.13
C LYS A 422 11.95 20.40 -36.05
N GLN A 423 11.97 21.28 -37.05
CA GLN A 423 13.12 21.39 -37.97
C GLN A 423 14.42 21.77 -37.24
N HIS A 424 14.34 22.65 -36.24
CA HIS A 424 15.50 23.04 -35.44
C HIS A 424 16.06 21.87 -34.61
N ILE A 425 15.19 21.05 -34.02
CA ILE A 425 15.62 19.85 -33.28
C ILE A 425 16.25 18.83 -34.24
N TYR A 426 15.69 18.66 -35.43
CA TYR A 426 16.25 17.76 -36.44
C TYR A 426 17.65 18.23 -36.85
N LEU A 427 17.82 19.51 -37.20
CA LEU A 427 19.12 20.06 -37.56
C LEU A 427 20.12 19.93 -36.39
N LEU A 428 19.72 20.32 -35.19
CA LEU A 428 20.54 20.24 -33.98
C LEU A 428 21.11 18.84 -33.74
N LYS A 429 20.37 17.79 -34.10
CA LYS A 429 20.80 16.41 -33.86
C LYS A 429 21.42 15.71 -35.06
N LEU A 430 21.17 16.20 -36.28
CA LEU A 430 21.61 15.54 -37.52
C LEU A 430 22.82 16.21 -38.16
N HIS A 431 23.10 17.48 -37.86
CA HIS A 431 24.23 18.21 -38.45
C HIS A 431 25.60 17.60 -38.10
N ASP A 432 25.74 16.99 -36.92
CA ASP A 432 26.95 16.31 -36.48
C ASP A 432 26.60 15.13 -35.56
N SER A 433 27.10 13.94 -35.89
CA SER A 433 26.89 12.71 -35.12
C SER A 433 27.68 12.65 -33.82
N ASN A 434 28.76 13.42 -33.71
CA ASN A 434 29.58 13.49 -32.50
C ASN A 434 29.13 14.61 -31.54
N PHE A 435 28.18 15.44 -31.97
CA PHE A 435 27.73 16.58 -31.19
C PHE A 435 26.69 16.15 -30.15
N GLU A 436 26.99 16.42 -28.87
CA GLU A 436 26.04 16.18 -27.79
C GLU A 436 25.04 17.35 -27.70
N ALA A 437 23.90 17.18 -28.37
CA ALA A 437 22.81 18.16 -28.33
C ALA A 437 22.27 18.36 -26.89
N ARG A 438 22.12 19.64 -26.51
CA ARG A 438 21.59 20.10 -25.22
C ARG A 438 20.57 21.21 -25.46
N PHE A 439 19.80 21.54 -24.44
CA PHE A 439 18.80 22.61 -24.55
C PHE A 439 19.41 23.99 -24.81
N GLU A 440 20.56 24.28 -24.21
CA GLU A 440 21.29 25.53 -24.47
C GLU A 440 21.62 25.72 -25.94
N HIS A 441 22.04 24.67 -26.65
CA HIS A 441 22.34 24.73 -28.07
C HIS A 441 21.10 25.04 -28.91
N LEU A 442 19.92 24.56 -28.48
CA LEU A 442 18.66 24.92 -29.12
C LEU A 442 18.34 26.41 -28.90
N ILE A 443 18.57 26.94 -27.70
CA ILE A 443 18.40 28.37 -27.41
C ILE A 443 19.37 29.21 -28.25
N ASP A 444 20.62 28.77 -28.39
CA ASP A 444 21.64 29.45 -29.20
C ASP A 444 21.20 29.52 -30.67
N MET A 445 20.65 28.43 -31.22
CA MET A 445 20.09 28.43 -32.58
C MET A 445 18.98 29.47 -32.77
N TYR A 446 18.08 29.63 -31.79
CA TYR A 446 17.01 30.64 -31.87
C TYR A 446 17.50 32.08 -31.69
N ASN A 447 18.71 32.27 -31.16
CA ASN A 447 19.30 33.58 -30.96
C ASN A 447 20.32 33.97 -32.04
N ASP A 448 20.76 33.03 -32.87
CA ASP A 448 21.82 33.23 -33.85
C ASP A 448 21.50 32.51 -35.19
N ALA A 449 20.98 33.26 -36.16
CA ALA A 449 20.63 32.71 -37.47
C ALA A 449 21.86 32.30 -38.31
N ASN A 450 23.02 32.94 -38.09
CA ASN A 450 24.27 32.58 -38.76
C ASN A 450 24.77 31.22 -38.26
N LEU A 451 24.65 30.93 -36.95
CA LEU A 451 24.94 29.61 -36.38
C LEU A 451 24.07 28.52 -37.02
N VAL A 452 22.77 28.75 -37.17
CA VAL A 452 21.84 27.80 -37.81
C VAL A 452 22.27 27.50 -39.24
N PHE A 453 22.67 28.53 -39.99
CA PHE A 453 23.18 28.36 -41.35
C PHE A 453 24.49 27.56 -41.40
N GLU A 454 25.45 27.81 -40.50
CA GLU A 454 26.68 27.01 -40.40
C GLU A 454 26.38 25.53 -40.07
N MET A 455 25.43 25.27 -39.18
CA MET A 455 24.98 23.90 -38.87
C MET A 455 24.30 23.24 -40.07
N HIS A 456 23.50 23.99 -40.83
CA HIS A 456 22.86 23.51 -42.04
C HIS A 456 23.88 23.12 -43.12
N LEU A 457 24.95 23.90 -43.31
CA LEU A 457 26.05 23.53 -44.22
C LEU A 457 26.70 22.20 -43.81
N LYS A 458 26.93 21.98 -42.51
CA LYS A 458 27.46 20.69 -41.99
C LYS A 458 26.50 19.53 -42.22
N LEU A 459 25.19 19.74 -42.09
CA LEU A 459 24.20 18.72 -42.44
C LEU A 459 24.28 18.35 -43.92
N LYS A 460 24.46 19.35 -44.80
CA LYS A 460 24.51 19.17 -46.25
C LYS A 460 25.74 18.36 -46.68
N GLU A 461 26.88 18.58 -46.05
CA GLU A 461 28.10 17.80 -46.25
C GLU A 461 27.94 16.31 -45.92
N ARG A 462 26.98 15.96 -45.05
CA ARG A 462 26.69 14.57 -44.65
C ARG A 462 25.71 13.86 -45.56
N LEU A 463 25.03 14.57 -46.47
CA LEU A 463 24.06 13.96 -47.37
C LEU A 463 24.79 13.17 -48.47
N PRO A 464 24.44 11.89 -48.70
CA PRO A 464 25.02 11.12 -49.79
C PRO A 464 24.49 11.61 -51.14
N ASN A 465 25.33 11.54 -52.17
CA ASN A 465 24.98 11.98 -53.53
C ASN A 465 23.80 11.21 -54.14
N ASP A 466 23.64 9.92 -53.80
CA ASP A 466 22.54 9.07 -54.29
C ASP A 466 21.88 8.26 -53.17
N ILE A 467 20.83 8.83 -52.58
CA ILE A 467 20.06 8.23 -51.49
C ILE A 467 19.26 7.00 -51.96
N GLU A 468 18.85 6.93 -53.23
CA GLU A 468 18.01 5.85 -53.74
C GLU A 468 18.79 4.53 -53.90
N SER A 469 20.11 4.62 -54.07
CA SER A 469 21.02 3.48 -54.14
C SER A 469 21.23 2.74 -52.82
N ILE A 470 20.86 3.33 -51.67
CA ILE A 470 21.06 2.75 -50.35
C ILE A 470 20.15 1.52 -50.20
N PRO A 471 20.68 0.30 -49.98
CA PRO A 471 19.89 -0.93 -49.98
C PRO A 471 19.00 -1.04 -48.73
N ASP A 472 19.52 -0.65 -47.56
CA ASP A 472 18.76 -0.69 -46.31
C ASP A 472 17.63 0.34 -46.31
N ARG A 473 16.42 -0.12 -45.99
CA ARG A 473 15.23 0.72 -46.06
C ARG A 473 15.22 1.80 -44.99
N ASP A 474 15.67 1.48 -43.78
CA ASP A 474 15.56 2.37 -42.64
C ASP A 474 16.68 3.43 -42.71
N GLU A 475 17.87 3.06 -43.17
CA GLU A 475 18.96 3.97 -43.53
C GLU A 475 18.58 4.92 -44.67
N ARG A 476 17.98 4.39 -45.76
CA ARG A 476 17.46 5.22 -46.85
C ARG A 476 16.40 6.22 -46.35
N ASN A 477 15.49 5.78 -45.48
CA ASN A 477 14.48 6.65 -44.89
C ASN A 477 15.12 7.73 -44.00
N HIS A 478 16.15 7.40 -43.24
CA HIS A 478 16.91 8.37 -42.44
C HIS A 478 17.49 9.49 -43.31
N PHE A 479 18.19 9.16 -44.40
CA PHE A 479 18.75 10.18 -45.30
C PHE A 479 17.68 10.95 -46.08
N ARG A 480 16.54 10.34 -46.43
CA ARG A 480 15.39 11.07 -47.00
C ARG A 480 14.85 12.13 -46.03
N ILE A 481 14.76 11.81 -44.74
CA ILE A 481 14.34 12.77 -43.73
C ILE A 481 15.38 13.89 -43.59
N MET A 482 16.67 13.56 -43.56
CA MET A 482 17.74 14.58 -43.56
C MET A 482 17.65 15.51 -44.77
N LYS A 483 17.37 14.98 -45.97
CA LYS A 483 17.20 15.78 -47.18
C LYS A 483 16.01 16.74 -47.09
N GLN A 484 14.89 16.29 -46.53
CA GLN A 484 13.74 17.18 -46.29
C GLN A 484 14.06 18.32 -45.32
N VAL A 485 14.91 18.05 -44.32
CA VAL A 485 15.40 19.08 -43.39
C VAL A 485 16.29 20.07 -44.14
N ASP A 486 17.25 19.59 -44.94
CA ASP A 486 18.12 20.42 -45.80
C ASP A 486 17.31 21.34 -46.73
N GLU A 487 16.35 20.79 -47.47
CA GLU A 487 15.47 21.54 -48.38
C GLU A 487 14.65 22.61 -47.62
N TRP A 488 14.23 22.32 -46.39
CA TRP A 488 13.51 23.29 -45.57
C TRP A 488 14.41 24.45 -45.14
N PHE A 489 15.66 24.20 -44.73
CA PHE A 489 16.58 25.26 -44.32
C PHE A 489 17.06 26.11 -45.51
N ASP A 490 17.29 25.51 -46.69
CA ASP A 490 17.60 26.23 -47.95
C ASP A 490 16.57 27.32 -48.27
N LEU A 491 15.29 27.08 -47.95
CA LEU A 491 14.19 28.01 -48.23
C LEU A 491 14.04 29.11 -47.18
N ASN A 492 14.34 28.82 -45.91
CA ASN A 492 13.98 29.66 -44.78
C ASN A 492 15.15 30.49 -44.22
N TYR A 493 16.40 29.98 -44.26
CA TYR A 493 17.59 30.68 -43.77
C TYR A 493 18.42 31.18 -44.95
N VAL A 494 18.27 32.47 -45.29
CA VAL A 494 18.88 33.04 -46.50
C VAL A 494 19.72 34.28 -46.19
N PRO A 495 20.69 34.64 -47.04
CA PRO A 495 21.39 35.91 -46.93
C PRO A 495 20.44 37.11 -47.01
N GLU A 496 20.65 38.10 -46.15
CA GLU A 496 19.94 39.37 -46.18
C GLU A 496 20.35 40.14 -47.45
N ILE A 497 19.34 40.62 -48.18
CA ILE A 497 19.54 41.38 -49.42
C ILE A 497 19.11 42.82 -49.17
N SER A 498 20.02 43.77 -49.40
CA SER A 498 19.73 45.20 -49.29
C SER A 498 18.64 45.62 -50.30
N GLY A 499 17.66 46.44 -49.87
CA GLY A 499 16.70 47.05 -50.82
C GLY A 499 15.44 46.28 -51.20
N GLY A 500 15.13 45.13 -50.57
CA GLY A 500 13.79 44.53 -50.58
C GLY A 500 13.21 44.13 -51.95
N ARG A 501 13.30 42.83 -52.27
CA ARG A 501 12.84 42.14 -53.50
C ARG A 501 13.79 42.22 -54.71
N GLY A 502 14.76 41.30 -54.72
CA GLY A 502 15.17 40.61 -55.94
C GLY A 502 16.31 41.20 -56.78
N GLY A 503 16.96 42.27 -56.33
CA GLY A 503 18.08 42.88 -57.08
C GLY A 503 19.13 43.60 -56.24
N GLY A 504 19.16 43.37 -54.93
CA GLY A 504 20.10 44.03 -54.03
C GLY A 504 21.39 43.25 -53.80
N GLU A 505 22.37 43.93 -53.21
CA GLU A 505 23.61 43.30 -52.76
C GLU A 505 23.39 42.58 -51.42
N VAL A 506 24.09 41.46 -51.24
CA VAL A 506 24.11 40.70 -49.99
C VAL A 506 24.73 41.56 -48.89
N VAL A 507 24.05 41.66 -47.76
CA VAL A 507 24.55 42.38 -46.58
C VAL A 507 25.55 41.49 -45.85
N TYR A 508 26.73 42.03 -45.56
CA TYR A 508 27.78 41.35 -44.79
C TYR A 508 27.89 41.95 -43.39
N HIS A 509 28.28 41.12 -42.43
CA HIS A 509 28.61 41.59 -41.08
C HIS A 509 29.85 42.48 -41.10
N THR A 510 29.70 43.71 -40.63
CA THR A 510 30.77 44.72 -40.56
C THR A 510 31.59 44.67 -39.27
N GLU A 511 31.13 43.92 -38.27
CA GLU A 511 31.79 43.73 -36.96
C GLU A 511 31.31 42.44 -36.28
N GLY A 512 32.00 42.01 -35.21
CA GLY A 512 31.61 40.85 -34.40
C GLY A 512 32.10 39.48 -34.90
N LYS A 513 31.53 38.40 -34.35
CA LYS A 513 31.94 36.99 -34.57
C LYS A 513 31.92 36.57 -36.04
N TYR A 514 31.00 37.11 -36.83
CA TYR A 514 30.77 36.73 -38.22
C TYR A 514 31.33 37.74 -39.23
N TYR A 515 32.30 38.58 -38.84
CA TYR A 515 32.88 39.60 -39.70
C TYR A 515 33.24 39.07 -41.09
N GLY A 516 32.76 39.74 -42.14
CA GLY A 516 32.99 39.37 -43.53
C GLY A 516 32.15 38.20 -44.05
N GLN A 517 31.28 37.61 -43.22
CA GLN A 517 30.28 36.62 -43.65
C GLN A 517 28.95 37.30 -44.00
N PRO A 518 28.13 36.70 -44.88
CA PRO A 518 26.78 37.20 -45.16
C PRO A 518 25.92 37.16 -43.90
N LYS A 519 25.14 38.22 -43.69
CA LYS A 519 24.16 38.25 -42.61
C LYS A 519 22.98 37.38 -43.01
N ILE A 520 22.66 36.39 -42.18
CA ILE A 520 21.57 35.44 -42.45
C ILE A 520 20.29 35.91 -41.75
N ILE A 521 19.16 35.76 -42.44
CA ILE A 521 17.83 36.01 -41.89
C ILE A 521 16.98 34.74 -41.92
N ASP A 522 16.19 34.54 -40.86
CA ASP A 522 15.12 33.54 -40.83
C ASP A 522 13.84 34.16 -41.39
N LYS A 523 13.36 33.65 -42.53
CA LYS A 523 12.11 34.11 -43.15
C LYS A 523 10.87 33.83 -42.29
N GLN A 524 10.95 32.91 -41.34
CA GLN A 524 9.84 32.54 -40.44
C GLN A 524 9.87 33.29 -39.11
N GLU A 525 10.85 34.17 -38.87
CA GLU A 525 11.09 34.81 -37.57
C GLU A 525 9.82 35.46 -36.99
N THR A 526 9.02 36.11 -37.85
CA THR A 526 7.78 36.78 -37.44
C THR A 526 6.71 35.83 -36.93
N PHE A 527 6.69 34.58 -37.41
CA PHE A 527 5.71 33.56 -37.05
C PHE A 527 6.13 32.74 -35.82
N VAL A 528 7.38 32.90 -35.34
CA VAL A 528 7.95 32.10 -34.23
C VAL A 528 8.42 32.94 -33.05
N ARG A 529 8.04 34.22 -33.00
CA ARG A 529 8.39 35.12 -31.90
C ARG A 529 7.91 34.63 -30.53
N GLY A 530 6.73 34.01 -30.47
CA GLY A 530 6.18 33.48 -29.22
C GLY A 530 7.07 32.39 -28.65
N LEU A 531 7.38 31.40 -29.47
CA LEU A 531 8.31 30.31 -29.14
C LEU A 531 9.69 30.83 -28.72
N ARG A 532 10.27 31.78 -29.47
CA ARG A 532 11.57 32.36 -29.12
C ARG A 532 11.54 33.03 -27.74
N ASN A 533 10.48 33.77 -27.43
CA ASN A 533 10.30 34.38 -26.12
C ASN A 533 10.19 33.33 -25.02
N THR A 534 9.38 32.27 -25.21
CA THR A 534 9.25 31.18 -24.24
C THR A 534 10.59 30.48 -23.97
N LEU A 535 11.37 30.18 -25.02
CA LEU A 535 12.69 29.57 -24.86
C LEU A 535 13.65 30.50 -24.10
N ASN A 536 13.63 31.80 -24.41
CA ASN A 536 14.46 32.79 -23.74
C ASN A 536 14.05 32.96 -22.27
N ASP A 537 12.76 32.99 -21.95
CA ASP A 537 12.24 33.09 -20.58
C ASP A 537 12.68 31.90 -19.72
N ILE A 538 12.59 30.67 -20.26
CA ILE A 538 13.10 29.46 -19.59
C ILE A 538 14.61 29.58 -19.35
N SER A 539 15.35 30.06 -20.37
CA SER A 539 16.82 30.17 -20.31
C SER A 539 17.33 31.26 -19.35
N ALA A 540 16.52 32.31 -19.13
CA ALA A 540 16.85 33.45 -18.30
C ALA A 540 16.69 33.14 -16.81
N GLN A 541 15.83 32.18 -16.45
CA GLN A 541 15.63 31.75 -15.08
C GLN A 541 16.81 30.88 -14.59
N PRO A 542 17.64 31.33 -13.62
CA PRO A 542 18.86 30.62 -13.22
C PRO A 542 18.60 29.19 -12.71
N LEU A 543 17.48 29.01 -11.98
CA LEU A 543 17.10 27.71 -11.41
C LEU A 543 16.70 26.70 -12.49
N LEU A 544 15.97 27.13 -13.52
CA LEU A 544 15.60 26.28 -14.65
C LEU A 544 16.82 26.00 -15.53
N ARG A 545 17.65 27.01 -15.80
CA ARG A 545 18.90 26.85 -16.56
C ARG A 545 19.80 25.80 -15.92
N ARG A 546 19.91 25.77 -14.59
CA ARG A 546 20.70 24.79 -13.83
C ARG A 546 20.25 23.34 -14.11
N VAL A 547 18.94 23.10 -14.14
CA VAL A 547 18.39 21.76 -14.35
C VAL A 547 18.33 21.38 -15.83
N LEU A 548 18.09 22.33 -16.73
CA LEU A 548 17.77 22.04 -18.14
C LEU A 548 18.95 22.18 -19.11
N CYS A 549 19.99 22.95 -18.78
CA CYS A 549 21.11 23.23 -19.69
C CYS A 549 22.40 22.48 -19.35
N GLY A 550 22.54 21.90 -18.15
CA GLY A 550 23.74 21.16 -17.78
C GLY A 550 23.85 19.76 -18.42
N PRO A 551 25.04 19.14 -18.37
CA PRO A 551 25.22 17.75 -18.79
C PRO A 551 24.39 16.81 -17.91
N SER A 552 23.86 15.73 -18.50
CA SER A 552 22.94 14.83 -17.83
C SER A 552 23.25 13.38 -18.18
N ASP A 553 23.62 12.61 -17.16
CA ASP A 553 23.71 11.14 -17.23
C ASP A 553 22.35 10.45 -17.14
N PHE A 554 21.30 11.20 -16.83
CA PHE A 554 19.94 10.69 -16.78
C PHE A 554 19.46 10.25 -18.17
N ASP A 555 18.97 9.01 -18.24
CA ASP A 555 18.48 8.38 -19.44
C ASP A 555 17.01 7.98 -19.23
N PHE A 556 16.11 8.74 -19.83
CA PHE A 556 14.67 8.49 -19.77
C PHE A 556 14.29 7.10 -20.27
N GLU A 557 15.00 6.55 -21.26
CA GLU A 557 14.69 5.21 -21.75
C GLU A 557 15.06 4.15 -20.71
N LYS A 558 16.17 4.31 -19.99
CA LYS A 558 16.52 3.40 -18.90
C LYS A 558 15.55 3.50 -17.73
N HIS A 559 15.00 4.69 -17.47
CA HIS A 559 14.18 4.95 -16.29
C HIS A 559 12.68 4.67 -16.49
N VAL A 560 12.16 4.78 -17.72
CA VAL A 560 10.73 4.64 -18.05
C VAL A 560 10.41 3.33 -18.80
N ARG A 561 11.42 2.54 -19.22
CA ARG A 561 11.16 1.23 -19.83
C ARG A 561 10.53 0.25 -18.80
N PRO A 562 9.36 -0.34 -19.09
CA PRO A 562 8.68 -1.30 -18.21
C PRO A 562 9.33 -2.70 -18.13
#